data_AF-A0A8H7N731-F1
#
_entry.id   AF-A0A8H7N731-F1
#
_cell.length_a   1.000
_cell.length_b   1.000
_cell.length_c   1.000
_cell.angle_alpha   90.00
_cell.angle_beta   90.00
_cell.angle_gamma   90.00
#
_symmetry.space_group_name_H-M   'P 1'
#
loop_
_entity.id
_entity.type
_entity.pdbx_description
1 polymer ?
#
loop_
_entity_poly.entity_id
_entity_poly.type
_entity_poly.pdbx_seq_one_letter_code
_entity_poly.pdbx_strand_id
1 'polypeptide(L)'
;MASATDYKVSFDTFRNVINNELTSTAATRRAICPSTEEPLWEVPVSTQEDVDRAVSAAKAAYPAWRKLSYDERAEYLNKFADAIEANQQEFIDLLGKEVGKPPGAGGFEMFLVMGLARGTPSFESRRKSQSTTRIALRLCDMFLSE
;
A
#
# COMPACT_ATOMS: atom_id res chain seq x y z
N MET A 1 1.08 6.46 22.34
CA MET A 1 0.81 5.88 21.01
C MET A 1 -0.26 6.74 20.37
N ALA A 2 0.05 7.46 19.30
CA ALA A 2 -0.93 8.30 18.62
C ALA A 2 -2.00 7.40 17.98
N SER A 3 -3.27 7.64 18.34
CA SER A 3 -4.44 6.97 17.76
C SER A 3 -4.52 7.29 16.26
N ALA A 4 -4.67 6.26 15.42
CA ALA A 4 -4.64 6.36 13.96
C ALA A 4 -5.92 6.97 13.34
N THR A 5 -6.76 7.66 14.10
CA THR A 5 -8.15 7.96 13.71
C THR A 5 -8.42 9.40 13.26
N ASP A 6 -7.42 10.28 13.20
CA ASP A 6 -7.69 11.72 12.94
C ASP A 6 -6.87 12.32 11.78
N TYR A 7 -6.18 11.47 11.00
CA TYR A 7 -5.42 11.95 9.84
C TYR A 7 -6.28 11.90 8.57
N LYS A 8 -6.92 13.02 8.24
CA LYS A 8 -7.53 13.23 6.93
C LYS A 8 -6.45 13.63 5.94
N VAL A 9 -6.24 12.82 4.91
CA VAL A 9 -5.25 13.10 3.86
C VAL A 9 -5.73 14.29 3.03
N SER A 10 -4.91 15.33 2.91
CA SER A 10 -5.17 16.40 1.95
C SER A 10 -4.63 16.02 0.58
N PHE A 11 -5.46 16.13 -0.45
CA PHE A 11 -5.12 15.84 -1.85
C PHE A 11 -4.87 17.11 -2.68
N ASP A 12 -4.50 18.21 -2.01
CA ASP A 12 -4.12 19.48 -2.64
C ASP A 12 -2.60 19.76 -2.63
N THR A 13 -1.86 19.07 -1.77
CA THR A 13 -0.45 19.33 -1.50
C THR A 13 0.32 18.01 -1.49
N PHE A 14 1.30 17.89 -2.39
CA PHE A 14 2.07 16.65 -2.56
C PHE A 14 3.49 16.83 -2.07
N ARG A 15 4.00 15.79 -1.38
CA ARG A 15 5.37 15.72 -0.88
C ARG A 15 5.91 14.33 -1.11
N ASN A 16 7.22 14.22 -1.25
CA ASN A 16 7.90 12.94 -1.17
C ASN A 16 7.88 12.45 0.28
N VAL A 17 7.74 11.13 0.46
CA VAL A 17 7.84 10.50 1.78
C VAL A 17 9.09 9.64 1.79
N ILE A 18 10.13 10.07 2.49
CA ILE A 18 11.42 9.38 2.59
C ILE A 18 11.75 9.20 4.06
N ASN A 19 12.00 7.96 4.50
CA ASN A 19 12.31 7.65 5.90
C ASN A 19 11.27 8.19 6.92
N ASN A 20 9.98 8.10 6.59
CA ASN A 20 8.87 8.66 7.36
C ASN A 20 8.86 10.19 7.50
N GLU A 21 9.66 10.90 6.71
CA GLU A 21 9.67 12.36 6.66
C GLU A 21 9.04 12.87 5.36
N LEU A 22 8.26 13.94 5.48
CA LEU A 22 7.68 14.63 4.34
C LEU A 22 8.69 15.64 3.80
N THR A 23 9.19 15.42 2.58
CA THR A 23 10.18 16.29 1.94
C THR A 23 9.65 16.87 0.63
N SER A 24 9.98 18.13 0.33
CA SER A 24 9.77 18.74 -0.98
C SER A 24 11.12 18.92 -1.69
N THR A 25 11.09 19.31 -2.97
CA THR A 25 12.28 19.49 -3.80
C THR A 25 12.30 20.90 -4.38
N ALA A 26 13.45 21.30 -4.94
CA ALA A 26 13.62 22.66 -5.48
C ALA A 26 12.75 22.93 -6.73
N ALA A 27 12.35 21.88 -7.45
CA ALA A 27 11.54 21.97 -8.65
C ALA A 27 10.22 21.22 -8.47
N THR A 28 9.12 21.83 -8.89
CA THR A 28 7.80 21.20 -8.92
C THR A 28 7.27 21.14 -10.35
N ARG A 29 6.31 20.26 -10.60
CA ARG A 29 5.55 20.18 -11.85
C ARG A 29 4.06 20.04 -11.56
N ARG A 30 3.23 20.43 -12.52
CA ARG A 30 1.77 20.25 -12.47
C ARG A 30 1.35 19.30 -13.58
N ALA A 31 0.47 18.37 -13.24
CA ALA A 31 -0.29 17.62 -14.24
C ALA A 31 -1.44 18.50 -14.76
N ILE A 32 -1.95 18.19 -15.96
CA ILE A 32 -3.11 18.85 -16.53
C ILE A 32 -4.30 17.92 -16.41
N CYS A 33 -5.42 18.43 -15.90
CA CYS A 33 -6.67 17.68 -15.84
C CYS A 33 -7.17 17.40 -17.26
N PRO A 34 -7.35 16.12 -17.68
CA PRO A 34 -7.76 15.81 -19.05
C PRO A 34 -9.20 16.22 -19.36
N SER A 35 -10.04 16.47 -18.34
CA SER A 35 -11.44 16.85 -18.52
C SER A 35 -11.67 18.36 -18.57
N THR A 36 -10.78 19.15 -17.96
CA THR A 36 -10.93 20.62 -17.88
C THR A 36 -9.81 21.38 -18.56
N GLU A 37 -8.71 20.71 -18.94
CA GLU A 37 -7.48 21.31 -19.47
C GLU A 37 -6.79 22.28 -18.50
N GLU A 38 -7.22 22.32 -17.24
CA GLU A 38 -6.64 23.18 -16.21
C GLU A 38 -5.47 22.49 -15.48
N PRO A 39 -4.47 23.26 -15.01
CA PRO A 39 -3.40 22.72 -14.20
C PRO A 39 -3.92 22.25 -12.84
N LEU A 40 -3.47 21.07 -12.42
CA LEU A 40 -3.69 20.52 -11.09
C LEU A 40 -2.69 21.11 -10.07
N TRP A 41 -2.56 20.45 -8.93
CA TRP A 41 -1.60 20.77 -7.86
C TRP A 41 -0.14 20.59 -8.28
N GLU A 42 0.75 21.22 -7.51
CA GLU A 42 2.19 21.04 -7.64
C GLU A 42 2.66 19.75 -6.99
N VAL A 43 3.46 18.98 -7.72
CA VAL A 43 4.11 17.76 -7.28
C VAL A 43 5.62 17.93 -7.36
N PRO A 44 6.39 17.57 -6.32
CA PRO A 44 7.85 17.66 -6.34
C PRO A 44 8.44 16.81 -7.47
N VAL A 45 9.45 17.35 -8.15
CA VAL A 45 10.30 16.61 -9.08
C VAL A 45 11.51 16.10 -8.31
N SER A 46 11.57 14.80 -8.08
CA SER A 46 12.68 14.15 -7.35
C SER A 46 13.97 14.19 -8.16
N THR A 47 15.08 14.46 -7.47
CA THR A 47 16.43 14.39 -8.04
C THR A 47 17.06 13.01 -7.81
N GLN A 48 18.26 12.79 -8.36
CA GLN A 48 19.02 11.56 -8.11
C GLN A 48 19.33 11.40 -6.62
N GLU A 49 19.67 12.49 -5.93
CA GLU A 49 19.97 12.49 -4.50
C GLU A 49 18.75 12.08 -3.67
N ASP A 50 17.54 12.48 -4.06
CA ASP A 50 16.30 12.04 -3.39
C ASP A 50 16.11 10.53 -3.51
N VAL A 51 16.37 9.98 -4.69
CA VAL A 51 16.30 8.52 -4.93
C VAL A 51 17.35 7.79 -4.09
N ASP A 52 18.59 8.30 -4.04
CA ASP A 52 19.66 7.69 -3.25
C ASP A 52 19.33 7.70 -1.74
N ARG A 53 18.71 8.79 -1.25
CA ARG A 53 18.20 8.87 0.13
C ARG A 53 17.09 7.84 0.37
N ALA A 54 16.13 7.71 -0.55
CA ALA A 54 15.04 6.74 -0.44
C ALA A 54 15.56 5.29 -0.41
N VAL A 55 16.50 4.95 -1.29
CA VAL A 55 17.13 3.63 -1.34
C VAL A 55 17.91 3.34 -0.05
N SER A 56 18.68 4.32 0.43
CA SER A 56 19.45 4.19 1.67
C SER A 56 18.54 3.97 2.89
N ALA A 57 17.45 4.72 3.00
CA ALA A 57 16.46 4.55 4.04
C ALA A 57 15.78 3.17 3.98
N ALA A 58 15.40 2.71 2.78
CA ALA A 58 14.83 1.38 2.59
C ALA A 58 15.80 0.25 3.00
N LYS A 59 17.09 0.38 2.63
CA LYS A 59 18.14 -0.57 3.03
C LYS A 59 18.33 -0.60 4.55
N ALA A 60 18.27 0.57 5.21
CA ALA A 60 18.37 0.66 6.66
C ALA A 60 17.16 0.05 7.39
N ALA A 61 15.95 0.20 6.84
CA ALA A 61 14.71 -0.36 7.41
C ALA A 61 14.58 -1.88 7.20
N TYR A 62 15.14 -2.42 6.11
CA TYR A 62 14.96 -3.81 5.70
C TYR A 62 15.32 -4.86 6.78
N PRO A 63 16.44 -4.76 7.53
CA PRO A 63 16.78 -5.73 8.57
C PRO A 63 15.73 -5.87 9.69
N ALA A 64 15.04 -4.78 10.05
CA ALA A 64 13.95 -4.83 11.02
C ALA A 64 12.68 -5.40 10.38
N TRP A 65 12.32 -4.90 9.20
CA TRP A 65 11.12 -5.35 8.47
C TRP A 65 11.15 -6.84 8.13
N ARG A 66 12.30 -7.37 7.69
CA ARG A 66 12.44 -8.80 7.34
C ARG A 66 12.31 -9.75 8.53
N LYS A 67 12.54 -9.26 9.76
CA LYS A 67 12.42 -10.06 10.99
C LYS A 67 10.96 -10.21 11.43
N LEU A 68 10.07 -9.36 10.94
CA LEU A 68 8.65 -9.47 11.23
C LEU A 68 8.12 -10.82 10.77
N SER A 69 7.25 -11.40 11.59
CA SER A 69 6.44 -12.55 11.24
C SER A 69 5.47 -12.19 10.10
N TYR A 70 4.85 -13.22 9.56
CA TYR A 70 3.82 -13.03 8.56
C TYR A 70 2.60 -12.26 9.12
N ASP A 71 2.20 -12.57 10.36
CA ASP A 71 1.02 -11.98 10.99
C ASP A 71 1.25 -10.50 11.32
N GLU A 72 2.45 -10.12 11.75
CA GLU A 72 2.83 -8.70 11.93
C GLU A 72 2.78 -7.94 10.61
N ARG A 73 3.30 -8.52 9.51
CA ARG A 73 3.19 -7.89 8.17
C ARG A 73 1.74 -7.79 7.71
N ALA A 74 0.91 -8.78 8.01
CA ALA A 74 -0.51 -8.75 7.70
C ALA A 74 -1.23 -7.62 8.44
N GLU A 75 -0.87 -7.35 9.69
CA GLU A 75 -1.41 -6.23 10.46
C GLU A 75 -1.12 -4.89 9.79
N TYR A 76 0.11 -4.68 9.29
CA TYR A 76 0.45 -3.47 8.52
C TYR A 76 -0.38 -3.33 7.24
N LEU A 77 -0.60 -4.43 6.50
CA LEU A 77 -1.43 -4.41 5.29
C LEU A 77 -2.90 -4.12 5.59
N ASN A 78 -3.43 -4.63 6.70
CA ASN A 78 -4.79 -4.32 7.14
C ASN A 78 -4.92 -2.84 7.53
N LYS A 79 -3.97 -2.30 8.30
CA LYS A 79 -3.93 -0.87 8.62
C LYS A 79 -3.84 0.01 7.37
N PHE A 80 -3.07 -0.42 6.37
CA PHE A 80 -3.03 0.25 5.07
C PHE A 80 -4.40 0.22 4.37
N ALA A 81 -5.06 -0.94 4.33
CA ALA A 81 -6.39 -1.06 3.75
C ALA A 81 -7.42 -0.17 4.47
N ASP A 82 -7.40 -0.14 5.80
CA ASP A 82 -8.29 0.69 6.62
C ASP A 82 -8.07 2.19 6.31
N ALA A 83 -6.82 2.62 6.13
CA ALA A 83 -6.49 4.00 5.76
C ALA A 83 -6.97 4.38 4.34
N ILE A 84 -6.87 3.45 3.37
CA ILE A 84 -7.40 3.66 2.01
C ILE A 84 -8.93 3.72 2.03
N GLU A 85 -9.59 2.82 2.75
CA GLU A 85 -11.05 2.77 2.88
C GLU A 85 -11.60 4.06 3.47
N ALA A 86 -10.95 4.58 4.52
CA ALA A 86 -11.34 5.84 5.16
C ALA A 86 -11.26 7.07 4.25
N ASN A 87 -10.51 7.01 3.14
CA ASN A 87 -10.31 8.10 2.19
C ASN A 87 -10.72 7.70 0.76
N GLN A 88 -11.58 6.66 0.63
CA GLN A 88 -11.86 6.03 -0.66
C GLN A 88 -12.44 7.03 -1.67
N GLN A 89 -13.37 7.89 -1.25
CA GLN A 89 -14.01 8.84 -2.16
C GLN A 89 -13.00 9.88 -2.67
N GLU A 90 -12.12 10.37 -1.79
CA GLU A 90 -11.07 11.29 -2.16
C GLU A 90 -10.08 10.70 -3.17
N PHE A 91 -9.73 9.40 -3.06
CA PHE A 91 -8.93 8.71 -4.08
C PHE A 91 -9.67 8.56 -5.42
N ILE A 92 -10.97 8.27 -5.40
CA ILE A 92 -11.78 8.19 -6.63
C ILE A 92 -11.80 9.54 -7.34
N ASP A 93 -12.01 10.63 -6.60
CA ASP A 93 -12.02 11.98 -7.13
C ASP A 93 -10.64 12.40 -7.66
N LEU A 94 -9.57 12.00 -6.96
CA LEU A 94 -8.19 12.19 -7.39
C LEU A 94 -7.92 11.52 -8.75
N LEU A 95 -8.29 10.24 -8.88
CA LEU A 95 -8.16 9.48 -10.13
C LEU A 95 -8.99 10.09 -11.27
N GLY A 96 -10.16 10.63 -10.94
CA GLY A 96 -10.97 11.39 -11.89
C GLY A 96 -10.23 12.62 -12.43
N LYS A 97 -9.63 13.41 -11.53
CA LYS A 97 -8.91 14.64 -11.90
C LYS A 97 -7.59 14.37 -12.61
N GLU A 98 -6.79 13.41 -12.17
CA GLU A 98 -5.43 13.18 -12.68
C GLU A 98 -5.43 12.43 -14.01
N VAL A 99 -6.29 11.42 -14.17
CA VAL A 99 -6.28 10.54 -15.36
C VAL A 99 -7.63 10.48 -16.08
N GLY A 100 -8.63 11.24 -15.65
CA GLY A 100 -9.96 11.26 -16.29
C GLY A 100 -10.81 10.03 -16.00
N LYS A 101 -10.52 9.29 -14.91
CA LYS A 101 -11.18 8.02 -14.63
C LYS A 101 -12.65 8.23 -14.24
N PRO A 102 -13.61 7.52 -14.88
CA PRO A 102 -14.99 7.55 -14.41
C PRO A 102 -15.11 7.00 -12.98
N PRO A 103 -16.00 7.55 -12.13
CA PRO A 103 -16.10 7.15 -10.71
C PRO A 103 -16.32 5.65 -10.50
N GLY A 104 -17.10 4.98 -11.36
CA GLY A 104 -17.31 3.54 -11.28
C GLY A 104 -16.04 2.72 -11.49
N ALA A 105 -15.17 3.15 -12.41
CA ALA A 105 -13.87 2.51 -12.65
C ALA A 105 -12.89 2.80 -11.49
N GLY A 106 -12.88 4.03 -10.96
CA GLY A 106 -12.10 4.38 -9.77
C GLY A 106 -12.51 3.57 -8.55
N GLY A 107 -13.82 3.43 -8.32
CA GLY A 107 -14.37 2.61 -7.24
C GLY A 107 -13.98 1.13 -7.36
N PHE A 108 -13.98 0.58 -8.58
CA PHE A 108 -13.51 -0.78 -8.81
C PHE A 108 -12.02 -0.95 -8.50
N GLU A 109 -11.17 0.02 -8.83
CA GLU A 109 -9.74 -0.04 -8.46
C GLU A 109 -9.53 0.04 -6.94
N MET A 110 -10.28 0.90 -6.24
CA MET A 110 -10.21 0.96 -4.78
C MET A 110 -10.62 -0.38 -4.15
N PHE A 111 -11.67 -1.00 -4.69
CA PHE A 111 -12.09 -2.35 -4.28
C PHE A 111 -10.97 -3.38 -4.49
N LEU A 112 -10.29 -3.37 -5.64
CA LEU A 112 -9.17 -4.28 -5.91
C LEU A 112 -7.98 -4.04 -4.97
N VAL A 113 -7.61 -2.78 -4.71
CA VAL A 113 -6.51 -2.42 -3.81
C VAL A 113 -6.79 -2.92 -2.39
N MET A 114 -7.97 -2.65 -1.85
CA MET A 114 -8.38 -3.13 -0.53
C MET A 114 -8.46 -4.66 -0.48
N GLY A 115 -9.01 -5.29 -1.54
CA GLY A 115 -9.09 -6.73 -1.66
C GLY A 115 -7.72 -7.41 -1.69
N LEU A 116 -6.74 -6.83 -2.38
CA LEU A 116 -5.37 -7.33 -2.39
C LEU A 116 -4.67 -7.11 -1.04
N ALA A 117 -4.81 -5.93 -0.43
CA ALA A 117 -4.19 -5.63 0.86
C ALA A 117 -4.73 -6.55 1.97
N ARG A 118 -6.06 -6.70 2.08
CA ARG A 118 -6.72 -7.58 3.05
C ARG A 118 -6.60 -9.06 2.69
N GLY A 119 -6.53 -9.39 1.41
CA GLY A 119 -6.49 -10.76 0.91
C GLY A 119 -5.11 -11.40 0.97
N THR A 120 -4.04 -10.62 0.80
CA THR A 120 -2.65 -11.11 0.86
C THR A 120 -2.38 -11.93 2.13
N PRO A 121 -2.75 -11.46 3.36
CA PRO A 121 -2.71 -12.23 4.61
C PRO A 121 -3.36 -13.63 4.58
N SER A 122 -4.41 -13.81 3.79
CA SER A 122 -5.16 -15.08 3.76
C SER A 122 -4.48 -16.18 2.95
N PHE A 123 -3.54 -15.85 2.06
CA PHE A 123 -2.86 -16.85 1.24
C PHE A 123 -1.87 -17.71 2.04
N GLU A 124 -1.21 -17.14 3.06
CA GLU A 124 -0.28 -17.91 3.89
C GLU A 124 -0.98 -18.80 4.91
N SER A 125 -2.10 -18.35 5.48
CA SER A 125 -2.89 -19.21 6.36
C SER A 125 -3.38 -20.46 5.62
N ARG A 126 -3.78 -20.31 4.34
CA ARG A 126 -4.07 -21.42 3.43
C ARG A 126 -2.84 -22.29 3.15
N ARG A 127 -1.67 -21.71 2.92
CA ARG A 127 -0.42 -22.47 2.72
C ARG A 127 -0.05 -23.30 3.95
N LYS A 128 -0.06 -22.71 5.15
CA LYS A 128 0.22 -23.42 6.41
C LYS A 128 -0.79 -24.54 6.66
N SER A 129 -2.09 -24.27 6.50
CA SER A 129 -3.15 -25.27 6.63
C SER A 129 -2.96 -26.45 5.66
N GLN A 130 -2.66 -26.19 4.38
CA GLN A 130 -2.41 -27.27 3.41
C GLN A 130 -1.12 -28.06 3.70
N SER A 131 -0.07 -27.42 4.20
CA SER A 131 1.16 -28.10 4.61
C SER A 131 0.93 -29.01 5.82
N THR A 132 0.20 -28.54 6.84
CA THR A 132 -0.14 -29.35 8.02
C THR A 132 -1.04 -30.53 7.65
N THR A 133 -2.05 -30.34 6.80
CA THR A 133 -2.92 -31.43 6.33
C THR A 133 -2.15 -32.45 5.50
N ARG A 134 -1.20 -32.03 4.65
CA ARG A 134 -0.33 -32.96 3.89
C ARG A 134 0.63 -33.75 4.78
N ILE A 135 1.16 -33.15 5.84
CA ILE A 135 2.00 -33.85 6.82
C ILE A 135 1.15 -34.84 7.63
N ALA A 136 -0.02 -34.41 8.11
CA ALA A 136 -0.94 -35.26 8.86
C ALA A 136 -1.43 -36.47 8.04
N LEU A 137 -1.77 -36.26 6.76
CA LEU A 137 -2.16 -37.36 5.87
C LEU A 137 -1.01 -38.33 5.59
N ARG A 138 0.21 -37.83 5.34
CA ARG A 138 1.40 -38.71 5.18
C ARG A 138 1.72 -39.51 6.43
N LEU A 139 1.54 -38.92 7.61
CA LEU A 139 1.74 -39.63 8.88
C LEU A 139 0.65 -40.68 9.12
N CYS A 140 -0.60 -40.41 8.75
CA CYS A 140 -1.68 -41.41 8.77
C CYS A 140 -1.40 -42.58 7.82
N ASP A 141 -1.01 -42.30 6.57
CA ASP A 141 -0.69 -43.35 5.59
C ASP A 141 0.50 -44.22 6.04
N MET A 142 1.48 -43.62 6.71
CA MET A 142 2.64 -44.33 7.25
C MET A 142 2.29 -45.19 8.47
N PHE A 143 1.26 -44.82 9.25
CA PHE A 143 0.81 -45.55 10.45
C PHE A 143 -0.24 -46.64 10.13
N LEU A 144 -0.88 -46.59 8.97
CA LEU A 144 -1.85 -47.58 8.49
C LEU A 144 -1.24 -48.63 7.54
N SER A 145 0.07 -48.55 7.30
CA SER A 145 0.82 -49.46 6.42
C SER A 145 1.68 -50.49 7.19
N GLU A 146 1.58 -50.53 8.52
CA GLU A 146 2.14 -51.56 9.42
C GLU A 146 1.01 -52.41 10.02
#